data_AF-A0AAN0MH55-F1
#
_entry.id   AF-A0AAN0MH55-F1
#
_cell.length_a   1.000
_cell.length_b   1.000
_cell.length_c   1.000
_cell.angle_alpha   90.00
_cell.angle_beta   90.00
_cell.angle_gamma   90.00
#
_symmetry.space_group_name_H-M   'P 1'
#
loop_
_entity.id
_entity.type
_entity.pdbx_description
1 polymer ?
#
loop_
_entity_poly.entity_id
_entity_poly.type
_entity_poly.pdbx_seq_one_letter_code
_entity_poly.pdbx_strand_id
1 'polypeptide(L)'
;MSKSKLEPRAIRELVLRVRCSEAERATWLRKARAQERSLSDYARHVLSAEPMQRRARPPAVDPALLAAVGRAGNNLNQIARAMHTDRKAGRRIDLVAVYTLLMALDRELAEIVAEHSR
;
A
#
# COMPACT_ATOMS: atom_id res chain seq x y z
N MET A 1 14.49 15.76 -25.63
CA MET A 1 14.19 14.33 -25.44
C MET A 1 12.76 14.20 -24.93
N SER A 2 11.91 13.58 -25.75
CA SER A 2 10.44 13.65 -25.70
C SER A 2 9.85 13.09 -24.40
N LYS A 3 9.04 13.89 -23.70
CA LYS A 3 8.18 13.43 -22.60
C LYS A 3 7.11 12.53 -23.21
N SER A 4 7.26 11.21 -23.09
CA SER A 4 6.25 10.23 -23.42
C SER A 4 4.94 10.60 -22.72
N LYS A 5 3.94 11.05 -23.48
CA LYS A 5 2.56 11.20 -23.02
C LYS A 5 2.11 9.82 -22.54
N LEU A 6 2.03 9.63 -21.23
CA LEU A 6 1.46 8.42 -20.65
C LEU A 6 -0.05 8.51 -20.88
N GLU A 7 -0.54 7.77 -21.86
CA GLU A 7 -1.97 7.57 -22.06
C GLU A 7 -2.63 7.12 -20.74
N PRO A 8 -3.82 7.65 -20.39
CA PRO A 8 -4.48 7.33 -19.14
C PRO A 8 -4.73 5.83 -19.04
N ARG A 9 -4.35 5.26 -17.89
CA ARG A 9 -4.48 3.83 -17.63
C ARG A 9 -5.95 3.42 -17.74
N ALA A 10 -6.30 2.63 -18.75
CA ALA A 10 -7.64 2.10 -18.93
C ALA A 10 -8.14 1.39 -17.66
N ILE A 11 -9.24 1.89 -17.10
CA ILE A 11 -9.94 1.29 -15.96
C ILE A 11 -10.63 0.02 -16.46
N ARG A 12 -10.39 -1.10 -15.79
CA ARG A 12 -10.92 -2.43 -16.17
C ARG A 12 -11.89 -2.88 -15.09
N GLU A 13 -13.17 -2.93 -15.42
CA GLU A 13 -14.26 -3.23 -14.47
C GLU A 13 -14.73 -4.69 -14.52
N LEU A 14 -14.46 -5.39 -15.63
CA LEU A 14 -14.87 -6.79 -15.83
C LEU A 14 -13.88 -7.80 -15.24
N VAL A 15 -14.40 -8.90 -14.69
CA VAL A 15 -13.61 -9.96 -14.06
C VAL A 15 -13.73 -11.28 -14.83
N LEU A 16 -12.60 -11.84 -15.24
CA LEU A 16 -12.52 -13.19 -15.81
C LEU A 16 -12.35 -14.23 -14.67
N ARG A 17 -13.34 -15.12 -14.50
CA ARG A 17 -13.28 -16.20 -13.50
C ARG A 17 -12.88 -17.50 -14.19
N VAL A 18 -11.76 -18.08 -13.77
CA VAL A 18 -11.26 -19.37 -14.28
C VAL A 18 -11.26 -20.38 -13.12
N ARG A 19 -11.95 -21.52 -13.31
CA ARG A 19 -11.84 -22.66 -12.39
C ARG A 19 -10.48 -23.31 -12.59
N CYS A 20 -9.77 -23.60 -11.50
CA CYS A 20 -8.46 -24.25 -11.55
C CYS A 20 -8.26 -25.11 -10.30
N SER A 21 -7.42 -26.12 -10.44
CA SER A 21 -6.86 -26.88 -9.33
C SER A 21 -5.77 -26.07 -8.61
N GLU A 22 -5.41 -26.50 -7.40
CA GLU A 22 -4.33 -25.88 -6.63
C GLU A 22 -2.97 -25.97 -7.34
N ALA A 23 -2.69 -27.11 -7.99
CA ALA A 23 -1.45 -27.34 -8.73
C ALA A 23 -1.31 -26.42 -9.95
N GLU A 24 -2.39 -26.20 -10.69
CA GLU A 24 -2.44 -25.25 -11.81
C GLU A 24 -2.19 -23.83 -11.31
N ARG A 25 -2.90 -23.42 -10.25
CA ARG A 25 -2.74 -22.08 -9.65
C ARG A 25 -1.30 -21.84 -9.17
N ALA A 26 -0.69 -22.82 -8.50
CA ALA A 26 0.70 -22.72 -8.05
C ALA A 26 1.68 -22.60 -9.23
N THR A 27 1.43 -23.34 -10.31
CA THR A 27 2.24 -23.28 -11.53
C THR A 27 2.14 -21.91 -12.20
N TRP A 28 0.94 -21.35 -12.33
CA TRP A 28 0.76 -20.02 -12.90
C TRP A 28 1.41 -18.93 -12.04
N LEU A 29 1.28 -19.02 -10.72
CA LEU A 29 1.94 -18.08 -9.79
C LEU A 29 3.47 -18.13 -9.93
N ARG A 30 4.04 -19.32 -10.06
CA ARG A 30 5.50 -19.49 -10.26
C ARG A 30 5.95 -18.89 -11.58
N LYS A 31 5.24 -19.14 -12.69
CA LYS A 31 5.53 -18.51 -13.99
C LYS A 31 5.42 -16.99 -13.94
N ALA A 32 4.39 -16.46 -13.27
CA ALA A 32 4.22 -15.02 -13.07
C ALA A 32 5.38 -14.40 -12.27
N ARG A 33 5.77 -15.02 -11.15
CA ARG A 33 6.89 -14.57 -10.31
C ARG A 33 8.23 -14.60 -11.04
N ALA A 34 8.49 -15.63 -11.85
CA ALA A 34 9.70 -15.72 -12.65
C ALA A 34 9.86 -14.57 -13.65
N GLN A 35 8.74 -13.92 -14.02
CA GLN A 35 8.73 -12.73 -14.88
C GLN A 35 8.52 -11.42 -14.10
N GLU A 36 8.56 -11.45 -12.76
CA GLU A 36 8.30 -10.30 -11.89
C GLU A 36 6.90 -9.68 -12.08
N ARG A 37 5.90 -10.51 -12.41
CA ARG A 37 4.52 -10.08 -12.70
C ARG A 37 3.53 -10.51 -11.62
N SER A 38 2.42 -9.78 -11.53
CA SER A 38 1.22 -10.29 -10.87
C SER A 38 0.56 -11.37 -11.74
N LEU A 39 -0.23 -12.26 -11.14
CA LEU A 39 -0.96 -13.29 -11.88
C LEU A 39 -1.88 -12.68 -12.96
N SER A 40 -2.52 -11.55 -12.67
CA SER A 40 -3.40 -10.84 -13.61
C SER A 40 -2.64 -10.17 -14.75
N ASP A 41 -1.42 -9.71 -14.53
CA ASP A 41 -0.56 -9.17 -15.59
C ASP A 41 0.02 -10.28 -16.47
N TYR A 42 0.47 -11.36 -15.85
CA TYR A 42 0.90 -12.57 -16.54
C TYR A 42 -0.21 -13.17 -17.41
N ALA A 43 -1.43 -13.27 -16.90
CA ALA A 43 -2.57 -13.78 -17.67
C ALA A 43 -2.86 -12.92 -18.91
N ARG A 44 -2.84 -11.59 -18.78
CA ARG A 44 -3.05 -10.67 -19.92
C ARG A 44 -1.93 -10.73 -20.94
N HIS A 45 -0.69 -10.87 -20.48
CA HIS A 45 0.44 -11.06 -21.38
C HIS A 45 0.30 -12.32 -22.22
N VAL A 46 -0.14 -13.43 -21.61
CA VAL A 46 -0.36 -14.69 -22.33
C VAL A 46 -1.57 -14.60 -23.27
N LEU A 47 -2.66 -13.97 -22.83
CA LEU A 47 -3.92 -13.92 -23.60
C LEU A 47 -3.92 -12.86 -24.71
N SER A 48 -3.18 -11.77 -24.55
CA SER A 48 -3.29 -10.58 -25.42
C SER A 48 -1.94 -10.09 -25.93
N ALA A 49 -0.86 -10.82 -25.69
CA ALA A 49 0.52 -10.43 -26.02
C ALA A 49 0.89 -9.01 -25.53
N GLU A 50 0.21 -8.52 -24.48
CA GLU A 50 0.42 -7.16 -23.96
C GLU A 50 1.89 -6.98 -23.52
N PRO A 51 2.53 -5.84 -23.85
CA PRO A 51 3.90 -5.57 -23.47
C PRO A 51 4.06 -5.54 -21.94
N MET A 52 5.18 -6.09 -21.48
CA MET A 52 5.47 -6.33 -20.06
C MET A 52 5.47 -5.02 -19.26
N GLN A 53 4.46 -4.82 -18.42
CA GLN A 53 4.47 -3.76 -17.41
C GLN A 53 5.23 -4.27 -16.20
N ARG A 54 6.56 -4.03 -16.19
CA ARG A 54 7.37 -4.33 -15.00
C ARG A 54 6.76 -3.60 -13.80
N ARG A 55 6.51 -4.34 -12.73
CA ARG A 55 6.13 -3.72 -11.47
C ARG A 55 7.29 -2.82 -11.07
N ALA A 56 7.02 -1.52 -10.92
CA ALA A 56 8.02 -0.63 -10.35
C ALA A 56 8.44 -1.21 -8.99
N ARG A 57 9.72 -1.55 -8.86
CA ARG A 57 10.26 -1.95 -7.57
C ARG A 57 10.12 -0.72 -6.67
N PRO A 58 9.56 -0.87 -5.45
CA PRO A 58 9.57 0.22 -4.49
C PRO A 58 11.01 0.72 -4.33
N PRO A 59 11.22 2.03 -4.10
CA PRO A 59 12.54 2.55 -3.83
C PRO A 59 13.17 1.78 -2.67
N ALA A 60 14.50 1.61 -2.71
CA ALA A 60 15.22 1.05 -1.56
C ALA A 60 15.12 2.06 -0.42
N VAL A 61 14.50 1.65 0.69
CA VAL A 61 14.32 2.46 1.91
C VAL A 61 15.02 1.75 3.05
N ASP A 62 15.60 2.51 3.98
CA ASP A 62 16.18 1.93 5.21
C ASP A 62 15.12 1.07 5.94
N PRO A 63 15.36 -0.24 6.14
CA PRO A 63 14.44 -1.13 6.83
C PRO A 63 14.12 -0.68 8.27
N ALA A 64 15.08 -0.08 8.97
CA ALA A 64 14.88 0.38 10.35
C ALA A 64 13.90 1.56 10.38
N LEU A 65 14.05 2.51 9.45
CA LEU A 65 13.14 3.62 9.25
C LEU A 65 11.73 3.13 8.88
N LEU A 66 11.62 2.22 7.91
CA LEU A 66 10.33 1.66 7.49
C LEU A 66 9.61 0.97 8.66
N ALA A 67 10.35 0.21 9.47
CA ALA A 67 9.80 -0.43 10.66
C ALA A 67 9.35 0.59 11.72
N ALA A 68 10.10 1.68 11.92
CA ALA A 68 9.72 2.75 12.84
C ALA A 68 8.43 3.44 12.42
N VAL A 69 8.30 3.78 11.13
CA VAL A 69 7.07 4.35 10.55
C VAL A 69 5.90 3.37 10.71
N GLY A 70 6.12 2.08 10.45
CA GLY A 70 5.11 1.04 10.66
C GLY A 70 4.63 0.95 12.11
N ARG A 71 5.54 1.05 13.10
CA ARG A 71 5.17 1.09 14.52
C ARG A 71 4.35 2.32 14.88
N ALA A 72 4.72 3.49 14.37
CA ALA A 72 3.96 4.72 14.57
C ALA A 72 2.53 4.60 14.01
N GLY A 73 2.39 4.09 12.79
CA GLY A 73 1.08 3.83 12.18
C GLY A 73 0.23 2.83 12.97
N ASN A 74 0.84 1.79 13.53
CA ASN A 74 0.15 0.82 14.40
C ASN A 74 -0.39 1.49 15.68
N ASN A 75 0.40 2.35 16.31
CA ASN A 75 -0.03 3.08 17.51
C ASN A 75 -1.22 4.01 17.20
N LEU A 76 -1.17 4.74 16.09
CA LEU A 76 -2.28 5.59 15.65
C LEU A 76 -3.55 4.79 15.39
N ASN A 77 -3.43 3.62 14.76
CA ASN A 77 -4.55 2.72 14.53
C ASN A 77 -5.13 2.17 15.85
N GLN A 78 -4.29 1.91 16.86
CA GLN A 78 -4.76 1.51 18.19
C GLN A 78 -5.54 2.63 18.89
N ILE A 79 -5.06 3.88 18.82
CA ILE A 79 -5.77 5.05 19.35
C ILE A 79 -7.14 5.19 18.66
N ALA A 80 -7.18 5.13 17.33
CA ALA A 80 -8.43 5.21 16.57
C ALA A 80 -9.42 4.09 16.97
N ARG A 81 -8.95 2.86 17.15
CA ARG A 81 -9.77 1.74 17.61
C ARG A 81 -10.27 1.91 19.05
N ALA A 82 -9.43 2.41 19.95
CA ALA A 82 -9.82 2.69 21.33
C ALA A 82 -10.92 3.77 21.35
N MET A 83 -10.72 4.88 20.64
CA MET A 83 -11.73 5.94 20.49
C MET A 83 -13.04 5.40 19.90
N HIS A 84 -12.99 4.56 18.86
CA HIS A 84 -14.19 3.96 18.31
C HIS A 84 -14.91 3.05 19.31
N THR A 85 -14.15 2.28 20.10
CA THR A 85 -14.70 1.42 21.16
C THR A 85 -15.36 2.26 22.27
N ASP A 86 -14.68 3.29 22.74
CA ASP A 86 -15.18 4.19 23.79
C ASP A 86 -16.43 4.95 23.35
N ARG A 87 -16.44 5.45 22.11
CA ARG A 87 -17.60 6.10 21.50
C ARG A 87 -18.80 5.16 21.41
N LYS A 88 -18.59 3.90 21.01
CA LYS A 88 -19.65 2.88 20.97
C LYS A 88 -20.17 2.54 22.37
N ALA A 89 -19.31 2.59 23.38
CA ALA A 89 -19.66 2.35 24.77
C ALA A 89 -20.29 3.58 25.48
N GLY A 90 -20.49 4.70 24.77
CA GLY A 90 -21.06 5.93 25.34
C GLY A 90 -20.13 6.66 26.31
N ARG A 91 -18.83 6.30 26.37
CA ARG A 91 -17.85 6.99 27.20
C ARG A 91 -17.51 8.35 26.61
N ARG A 92 -17.34 9.35 27.47
CA ARG A 92 -16.87 10.68 27.04
C ARG A 92 -15.41 10.58 26.62
N ILE A 93 -15.13 11.04 25.41
CA ILE A 93 -13.77 11.18 24.87
C ILE A 93 -13.47 12.67 24.80
N ASP A 94 -12.36 13.09 25.39
CA ASP A 94 -11.86 14.45 25.22
C ASP A 94 -11.20 14.58 23.85
N LEU A 95 -12.01 14.92 22.85
CA LEU A 95 -11.56 15.08 21.47
C LEU A 95 -10.55 16.23 21.32
N VAL A 96 -10.62 17.25 22.19
CA VAL A 96 -9.70 18.39 22.15
C VAL A 96 -8.31 17.95 22.64
N ALA A 97 -8.25 17.18 23.73
CA ALA A 97 -6.99 16.63 24.23
C ALA A 97 -6.34 15.69 23.20
N VAL A 98 -7.12 14.78 22.58
CA VAL A 98 -6.60 13.88 21.54
C VAL A 98 -6.11 14.67 20.33
N TYR A 99 -6.89 15.65 19.84
CA TYR A 99 -6.50 16.48 18.70
C TYR A 99 -5.21 17.26 18.97
N THR A 100 -5.08 17.84 20.16
CA THR A 100 -3.88 18.59 20.58
C THR A 100 -2.63 17.69 20.59
N LEU A 101 -2.74 16.47 21.11
CA LEU A 101 -1.64 15.51 21.11
C LEU A 101 -1.25 15.07 19.70
N LEU A 102 -2.24 14.85 18.82
CA LEU A 102 -1.98 14.49 17.42
C LEU A 102 -1.29 15.64 16.66
N MET A 103 -1.69 16.89 16.90
CA MET A 103 -1.02 18.06 16.31
C MET A 103 0.43 18.21 16.79
N ALA A 104 0.69 17.95 18.08
CA ALA A 104 2.05 17.98 18.61
C ALA A 104 2.93 16.91 17.94
N LEU A 105 2.42 15.68 17.80
CA LEU A 105 3.11 14.60 17.11
C LEU A 105 3.38 14.93 15.64
N ASP A 106 2.41 15.48 14.92
CA ASP A 106 2.57 15.87 13.51
C ASP A 106 3.69 16.90 13.33
N ARG A 107 3.78 17.87 14.26
CA ARG A 107 4.84 18.88 14.27
C ARG A 107 6.22 18.29 14.53
N GLU A 108 6.36 17.46 15.56
CA GLU A 108 7.64 16.79 15.88
C GLU A 108 8.10 15.90 14.71
N LEU A 109 7.18 15.17 14.08
CA LEU A 109 7.46 14.38 12.89
C LEU A 109 7.90 15.25 11.71
N ALA A 110 7.26 16.38 11.47
CA ALA A 110 7.65 17.32 10.40
C ALA A 110 9.07 17.87 10.63
N GLU A 111 9.44 18.17 11.88
CA GLU A 111 10.78 18.63 12.23
C GLU A 111 11.83 17.53 12.00
N ILE A 112 11.58 16.31 12.47
CA ILE A 112 12.47 15.16 12.24
C ILE A 112 12.67 14.91 10.75
N VAL A 113 11.58 14.94 9.97
CA VAL A 113 11.65 14.77 8.51
C VAL A 113 12.48 15.88 7.88
N ALA A 114 12.28 17.15 8.25
CA ALA A 114 13.03 18.27 7.71
C ALA A 114 14.54 18.18 8.01
N GLU A 115 14.90 17.67 9.19
CA GLU A 115 16.30 17.46 9.59
C GLU A 115 16.97 16.33 8.80
N HIS A 116 16.23 15.26 8.48
CA HIS A 116 16.78 14.03 7.87
C HIS A 116 16.51 13.89 6.36
N SER A 117 15.92 14.90 5.72
CA SER A 117 15.64 14.91 4.27
C SER A 117 16.67 15.69 3.44
N ARG A 118 17.82 16.04 4.02
CA ARG A 118 18.98 16.65 3.34
C ARG A 118 20.03 15.62 2.92
#